data_AF-A0A094BZK8-F1
#
_entry.id   AF-A0A094BZK8-F1
#
_cell.length_a   1.000
_cell.length_b   1.000
_cell.length_c   1.000
_cell.angle_alpha   90.00
_cell.angle_beta   90.00
_cell.angle_gamma   90.00
#
_symmetry.space_group_name_H-M   'P 1'
#
loop_
_entity.id
_entity.type
_entity.pdbx_description
1 polymer ?
#
loop_
_entity_poly.entity_id
_entity_poly.type
_entity_poly.pdbx_seq_one_letter_code
_entity_poly.pdbx_strand_id
1 'polypeptide(L)'
;MLDSLDTRAGSEGKIKWGSSTDWWAKERVRMTEVVGWGWSGYVGEKGEKKGRAPHAVDLTPEAREEFVADARVVWGYLEGLRREWEARLKVGDASER
;
A
#
# COMPACT_ATOMS: atom_id res chain seq x y z
N MET A 1 -9.29 13.29 -4.29
CA MET A 1 -8.46 13.87 -3.19
C MET A 1 -7.26 12.99 -2.86
N LEU A 2 -7.42 11.65 -2.79
CA LEU A 2 -6.29 10.71 -2.71
C LEU A 2 -5.52 10.59 -4.04
N ASP A 3 -6.22 10.58 -5.18
CA ASP A 3 -5.57 10.49 -6.50
C ASP A 3 -4.61 11.66 -6.80
N SER A 4 -4.81 12.85 -6.21
CA SER A 4 -3.88 13.97 -6.40
C SER A 4 -2.61 13.83 -5.56
N LEU A 5 -2.63 13.04 -4.48
CA LEU A 5 -1.44 12.73 -3.68
C LEU A 5 -0.59 11.66 -4.38
N ASP A 6 -1.23 10.74 -5.09
CA ASP A 6 -0.57 9.67 -5.86
C ASP A 6 0.14 10.17 -7.14
N THR A 7 -0.01 11.44 -7.51
CA THR A 7 0.69 12.05 -8.67
C THR A 7 2.21 11.82 -8.64
N ARG A 8 2.78 11.62 -7.45
CA ARG A 8 4.21 11.37 -7.24
C ARG A 8 4.66 9.96 -7.64
N ALA A 9 3.75 8.99 -7.69
CA ALA A 9 4.04 7.57 -7.90
C ALA A 9 3.81 7.09 -9.34
N GLY A 10 3.49 8.00 -10.27
CA GLY A 10 3.25 7.63 -11.67
C GLY A 10 2.09 6.63 -11.83
N SER A 11 2.02 5.97 -12.99
CA SER A 11 0.92 5.04 -13.30
C SER A 11 1.05 3.68 -12.62
N GLU A 12 2.26 3.26 -12.25
CA GLU A 12 2.54 1.93 -11.72
C GLU A 12 2.87 1.90 -10.22
N GLY A 13 3.22 3.06 -9.64
CA GLY A 13 3.49 3.18 -8.22
C GLY A 13 2.23 3.48 -7.42
N LYS A 14 2.18 2.97 -6.19
CA LYS A 14 1.12 3.25 -5.21
C LYS A 14 1.75 3.58 -3.88
N ILE A 15 1.26 4.65 -3.26
CA ILE A 15 1.82 5.16 -2.01
C ILE A 15 0.92 4.72 -0.87
N LYS A 16 1.54 4.21 0.19
CA LYS A 16 0.85 4.07 1.47
C LYS A 16 0.92 5.39 2.23
N TRP A 17 -0.24 6.03 2.39
CA TRP A 17 -0.38 7.23 3.19
C TRP A 17 -0.73 6.88 4.64
N GLY A 18 -0.21 7.65 5.59
CA GLY A 18 -0.52 7.55 7.01
C GLY A 18 -0.58 8.93 7.65
N SER A 19 -1.26 9.04 8.79
CA SER A 19 -1.19 10.24 9.63
C SER A 19 0.04 10.18 10.52
N SER A 20 0.64 11.34 10.77
CA SER A 20 1.80 11.47 11.65
C SER A 20 1.68 12.77 12.43
N THR A 21 2.13 12.73 13.69
CA THR A 21 2.09 13.87 14.60
C THR A 21 3.47 14.08 15.21
N ASP A 22 3.91 15.33 15.34
CA ASP A 22 5.13 15.65 16.09
C ASP A 22 4.86 15.97 17.58
N TRP A 23 5.93 16.19 18.34
CA TRP A 23 5.85 16.49 19.77
C TRP A 23 4.97 17.72 20.09
N TRP A 24 4.79 18.64 19.14
CA TRP A 24 3.92 19.82 19.30
C TRP A 24 2.48 19.58 18.84
N ALA A 25 2.06 18.32 18.71
CA ALA A 25 0.73 17.93 18.25
C ALA A 25 0.36 18.42 16.84
N LYS A 26 1.34 18.73 15.98
CA LYS A 26 1.07 19.08 14.58
C LYS A 26 0.85 17.82 13.75
N GLU A 27 -0.41 17.57 13.42
CA GLU A 27 -0.83 16.48 12.54
C GLU A 27 -0.52 16.81 11.08
N ARG A 28 -0.15 15.78 10.32
CA ARG A 28 0.07 15.84 8.88
C ARG A 28 0.00 14.46 8.26
N VAL A 29 -0.42 14.43 7.00
CA VAL A 29 -0.33 13.25 6.16
C VAL A 29 1.12 13.04 5.71
N ARG A 30 1.60 11.80 5.81
CA ARG A 30 2.94 11.36 5.44
C ARG A 30 2.90 10.10 4.61
N MET A 31 3.86 9.97 3.69
CA MET A 31 4.13 8.69 3.04
C MET A 31 4.70 7.74 4.09
N THR A 32 4.35 6.47 4.01
CA THR A 32 4.86 5.43 4.89
C THR A 32 5.56 4.37 4.04
N GLU A 33 6.79 4.04 4.41
CA GLU A 33 7.52 2.96 3.78
C GLU A 33 6.89 1.61 4.11
N VAL A 34 6.83 0.74 3.11
CA VAL A 34 6.36 -0.64 3.23
C VAL A 34 7.52 -1.56 2.88
N VAL A 35 7.84 -2.50 3.77
CA VAL A 35 8.89 -3.50 3.52
C VAL A 35 8.52 -4.32 2.27
N GLY A 36 9.47 -4.50 1.35
CA GLY A 36 9.23 -5.17 0.06
C GLY A 36 8.57 -4.31 -1.01
N TRP A 37 8.09 -3.10 -0.68
CA TRP A 37 7.47 -2.17 -1.66
C TRP A 37 8.12 -0.79 -1.68
N GLY A 38 8.87 -0.42 -0.63
CA GLY A 38 9.43 0.92 -0.47
C GLY A 38 8.35 1.97 -0.22
N TRP A 39 8.56 3.18 -0.75
CA TRP A 39 7.68 4.33 -0.50
C TRP A 39 6.52 4.43 -1.50
N SER A 40 6.80 4.14 -2.77
CA SER A 40 5.81 4.16 -3.86
C SER A 40 5.84 2.93 -4.77
N GLY A 41 6.77 1.99 -4.56
CA GLY A 41 7.03 0.88 -5.49
C GLY A 41 8.16 1.13 -6.49
N TYR A 42 8.76 2.32 -6.51
CA TYR A 42 9.93 2.61 -7.35
C TYR A 42 11.25 2.26 -6.66
N VAL A 43 12.04 1.42 -7.34
CA VAL A 43 13.38 1.04 -6.89
C VAL A 43 14.30 2.27 -6.94
N GLY A 44 15.07 2.50 -5.87
CA GLY A 44 16.00 3.63 -5.77
C GLY A 44 15.36 4.95 -5.31
N GLU A 45 14.05 4.98 -5.04
CA GLU A 45 13.40 6.14 -4.44
C GLU A 45 13.91 6.37 -3.00
N LYS A 46 14.36 7.60 -2.72
CA LYS A 46 14.76 8.02 -1.38
C LYS A 46 13.61 8.76 -0.70
N GLY A 47 12.93 8.08 0.22
CA GLY A 47 11.86 8.69 1.03
C GLY A 47 12.35 9.44 2.27
N GLU A 48 11.44 9.66 3.22
CA GLU A 48 11.75 10.40 4.45
C GLU A 48 12.64 9.59 5.39
N LYS A 49 13.80 10.13 5.76
CA LYS A 49 14.71 9.50 6.73
C LYS A 49 14.23 9.64 8.17
N LYS A 50 13.50 10.72 8.48
CA LYS A 50 13.06 11.03 9.85
C LYS A 50 11.88 10.15 10.22
N GLY A 51 12.08 9.28 11.23
CA GLY A 51 11.05 8.33 11.67
C GLY A 51 11.03 7.02 10.88
N ARG A 52 11.98 6.82 9.95
CA ARG A 52 12.20 5.53 9.28
C ARG A 52 12.67 4.50 10.31
N ALA A 53 12.21 3.25 10.17
CA ALA A 53 12.66 2.16 11.05
C ALA A 53 14.19 1.99 10.97
N PRO A 54 14.91 1.80 12.09
CA PRO A 54 16.37 1.72 12.10
C PRO A 54 16.97 0.58 11.24
N HIS A 55 16.19 -0.48 11.02
CA HIS A 55 16.57 -1.66 10.25
C HIS A 55 15.89 -1.73 8.89
N ALA A 56 15.27 -0.63 8.44
CA ALA A 56 14.67 -0.57 7.11
C ALA A 56 15.77 -0.67 6.04
N VAL A 57 15.53 -1.54 5.05
CA VAL A 57 16.41 -1.75 3.91
C VAL A 57 15.79 -1.08 2.70
N ASP A 58 16.64 -0.48 1.85
CA ASP A 58 16.19 0.15 0.62
C ASP A 58 15.61 -0.89 -0.34
N LEU A 59 14.56 -0.50 -1.08
CA LEU A 59 13.87 -1.40 -2.00
C LEU A 59 14.80 -1.88 -3.11
N THR A 60 14.88 -3.20 -3.29
CA THR A 60 15.52 -3.83 -4.46
C THR A 60 14.47 -4.31 -5.47
N PRO A 61 14.84 -4.52 -6.75
CA PRO A 61 13.93 -5.10 -7.74
C PRO A 61 13.39 -6.45 -7.33
N GLU A 62 14.23 -7.32 -6.77
CA GLU A 62 13.87 -8.69 -6.38
C GLU A 62 12.85 -8.67 -5.23
N ALA A 63 13.07 -7.82 -4.23
CA ALA A 63 12.14 -7.66 -3.11
C ALA A 63 10.77 -7.13 -3.58
N ARG A 64 10.75 -6.25 -4.58
CA ARG A 64 9.50 -5.77 -5.19
C ARG A 64 8.76 -6.89 -5.91
N GLU A 65 9.48 -7.72 -6.67
CA GLU A 65 8.88 -8.84 -7.39
C GLU A 65 8.29 -9.88 -6.42
N GLU A 66 9.04 -10.21 -5.36
CA GLU A 66 8.58 -11.10 -4.28
C GLU A 66 7.33 -10.54 -3.60
N PHE A 67 7.33 -9.26 -3.23
CA PHE A 67 6.17 -8.58 -2.64
C PHE A 67 4.93 -8.67 -3.53
N VAL A 68 5.07 -8.46 -4.84
CA VAL A 68 3.95 -8.56 -5.79
C VAL A 68 3.48 -10.00 -5.94
N ALA A 69 4.38 -10.98 -5.94
CA ALA A 69 4.02 -12.40 -5.99
C ALA A 69 3.19 -12.80 -4.76
N ASP A 70 3.65 -12.43 -3.56
CA ASP A 70 2.92 -12.68 -2.32
C ASP A 70 1.58 -11.96 -2.28
N ALA A 71 1.56 -10.69 -2.70
CA ALA A 71 0.33 -9.90 -2.75
C ALA A 71 -0.74 -10.54 -3.63
N ARG A 72 -0.36 -11.18 -4.76
CA ARG A 72 -1.30 -11.91 -5.62
C ARG A 72 -1.93 -13.10 -4.91
N VAL A 73 -1.14 -13.85 -4.13
CA VAL A 73 -1.63 -15.00 -3.36
C VAL A 73 -2.60 -14.54 -2.28
N VAL A 74 -2.19 -13.53 -1.49
CA VAL A 74 -3.02 -12.96 -0.43
C VAL A 74 -4.30 -12.35 -1.00
N TRP A 75 -4.21 -11.64 -2.12
CA TRP A 75 -5.37 -11.07 -2.80
C TRP A 75 -6.37 -12.15 -3.22
N GLY A 76 -5.90 -13.25 -3.80
CA GLY A 76 -6.77 -14.38 -4.16
C GLY A 76 -7.52 -14.95 -2.96
N TYR A 77 -6.85 -15.07 -1.81
CA TYR A 77 -7.49 -15.51 -0.57
C TYR A 77 -8.52 -14.51 -0.04
N LEU A 78 -8.18 -13.22 0.00
CA LEU A 78 -9.09 -12.15 0.42
C LEU A 78 -10.32 -12.06 -0.47
N GLU A 79 -10.14 -12.22 -1.78
CA GLU A 79 -11.22 -12.24 -2.76
C GLU A 79 -12.15 -13.46 -2.56
N GLY A 80 -11.58 -14.62 -2.20
CA GLY A 80 -12.37 -15.78 -1.78
C GLY A 80 -13.23 -15.48 -0.55
N LEU A 81 -12.64 -14.88 0.49
CA LEU A 81 -13.36 -14.47 1.70
C LEU A 81 -14.45 -13.44 1.41
N ARG A 82 -14.18 -12.46 0.54
CA ARG A 82 -15.18 -11.47 0.10
C ARG A 82 -16.39 -12.15 -0.50
N ARG A 83 -16.19 -13.07 -1.45
CA ARG A 83 -17.29 -13.80 -2.10
C ARG A 83 -18.08 -14.66 -1.14
N GLU A 84 -17.40 -15.36 -0.22
CA GLU A 84 -18.06 -16.14 0.82
C GLU A 84 -18.95 -15.25 1.70
N TRP A 85 -18.42 -14.09 2.10
CA TRP A 85 -19.15 -13.14 2.92
C TRP A 85 -20.37 -12.55 2.19
N GLU A 86 -20.19 -12.16 0.93
CA GLU A 86 -21.23 -11.66 0.05
C GLU A 86 -22.36 -12.67 -0.16
N ALA A 87 -22.02 -13.95 -0.37
CA ALA A 87 -23.01 -15.02 -0.47
C ALA A 87 -23.83 -15.17 0.82
N ARG A 88 -23.20 -15.03 1.99
CA ARG A 88 -23.90 -15.08 3.30
C ARG A 88 -24.81 -13.88 3.51
N LEU A 89 -24.35 -12.69 3.12
CA LEU A 89 -25.12 -11.45 3.20
C LEU A 89 -26.21 -11.37 2.12
N LYS A 90 -26.21 -12.28 1.14
CA LYS A 90 -27.06 -12.23 -0.06
C LYS A 90 -26.92 -10.90 -0.80
N VAL A 91 -25.71 -10.36 -0.79
CA VAL A 91 -25.33 -9.12 -1.45
C VAL A 91 -24.12 -9.48 -2.29
N GLY A 92 -24.28 -9.68 -3.60
CA GLY A 92 -23.19 -10.07 -4.50
C GLY A 92 -23.61 -9.96 -5.96
N ASP A 93 -22.70 -9.48 -6.80
CA ASP A 93 -22.82 -8.97 -8.18
C ASP A 93 -24.23 -8.62 -8.69
N ALA A 94 -24.45 -7.32 -8.90
CA ALA A 94 -25.61 -6.75 -9.58
C ALA A 94 -25.66 -7.07 -11.10
N SER A 95 -25.30 -8.29 -11.49
CA SER A 95 -25.49 -8.84 -12.84
C SER A 95 -26.92 -9.36 -13.06
N GLU A 96 -27.77 -9.39 -12.02
CA GLU A 96 -29.20 -9.72 -12.12
C GLU A 96 -30.09 -8.49 -11.82
N ARG A 97 -29.89 -7.39 -12.55
CA ARG A 97 -30.92 -6.35 -12.74
C ARG A 97 -31.15 -6.09 -14.21
#